data_AF-A0A6B3MW67-F1
#
_entry.id   AF-A0A6B3MW67-F1
#
_cell.length_a   1.000
_cell.length_b   1.000
_cell.length_c   1.000
_cell.angle_alpha   90.00
_cell.angle_beta   90.00
_cell.angle_gamma   90.00
#
_symmetry.space_group_name_H-M   'P 1'
#
loop_
_entity.id
_entity.type
_entity.pdbx_description
1 polymer ?
#
loop_
_entity_poly.entity_id
_entity_poly.type
_entity_poly.pdbx_seq_one_letter_code
_entity_poly.pdbx_strand_id
1 'polypeptide(L)' 'MRLAVGHAKGERIPSFQLPLLPGDTEPMVELQTLVDQLYDQLGYDYFIDYSNNPPFPWSEDDVESWVGDRRENL' A
#
# COMPACT_ATOMS: atom_id res chain seq x y z
N MET A 1 2.45 24.36 5.45
CA MET A 1 1.32 23.92 4.61
C MET A 1 1.76 22.67 3.85
N ARG A 2 1.46 21.48 4.36
CA ARG A 2 1.65 20.21 3.63
C ARG A 2 0.27 19.80 3.13
N LEU A 3 0.08 19.85 1.82
CA LEU A 3 -1.15 19.37 1.17
C LEU A 3 -1.20 17.85 1.34
N ALA A 4 -2.25 17.35 1.97
CA ALA A 4 -2.57 15.93 1.93
C ALA A 4 -2.93 15.60 0.47
N VAL A 5 -2.00 14.94 -0.24
CA VAL A 5 -2.28 14.39 -1.56
C VAL A 5 -3.22 13.20 -1.32
N GLY A 6 -4.47 13.34 -1.76
CA GLY A 6 -5.32 12.18 -2.01
C GLY A 6 -4.71 11.43 -3.17
N HIS A 7 -4.00 10.33 -2.90
CA HIS A 7 -3.44 9.48 -3.94
C HIS A 7 -4.58 8.67 -4.57
N ALA A 8 -4.75 8.79 -5.89
CA ALA A 8 -5.71 7.94 -6.60
C ALA A 8 -5.21 6.49 -6.59
N LYS A 9 -6.12 5.52 -6.43
CA LYS A 9 -5.79 4.09 -6.40
C LYS A 9 -5.03 3.71 -7.68
N GLY A 10 -3.77 3.32 -7.53
CA GLY A 10 -2.90 2.90 -8.63
C GLY A 10 -1.91 3.96 -9.14
N GLU A 11 -1.86 5.15 -8.53
CA GLU A 11 -0.79 6.11 -8.82
C GLU A 11 0.56 5.62 -8.26
N ARG A 12 1.63 5.94 -8.99
CA ARG A 12 3.00 5.60 -8.61
C ARG A 12 3.32 6.18 -7.23
N ILE A 13 3.94 5.38 -6.36
CA ILE A 13 4.43 5.86 -5.07
C ILE A 13 5.53 6.91 -5.33
N PRO A 14 5.38 8.14 -4.80
CA PRO A 14 6.35 9.19 -5.04
C PRO A 14 7.70 8.88 -4.36
N SER A 15 8.77 9.33 -4.99
CA SER A 15 10.11 9.31 -4.40
C SER A 15 10.23 10.37 -3.29
N PHE A 16 11.07 10.13 -2.30
CA PHE A 16 11.33 11.09 -1.24
C PHE A 16 12.75 10.99 -0.68
N GLN A 17 13.23 12.09 -0.09
CA GLN A 17 14.47 12.10 0.70
C GLN A 17 14.19 11.44 2.04
N LEU A 18 14.91 10.36 2.37
CA LEU A 18 14.73 9.65 3.63
C LEU A 18 15.35 10.48 4.77
N PRO A 19 14.55 10.94 5.76
CA PRO A 19 15.08 11.72 6.86
C PRO A 19 16.04 10.87 7.69
N LEU A 20 17.28 11.35 7.84
CA LEU A 20 18.32 10.73 8.67
C LEU A 20 18.67 11.65 9.86
N LEU A 21 19.72 11.29 10.60
CA LEU A 21 20.22 12.14 11.67
C LEU A 21 20.86 13.41 11.09
N PRO A 22 20.87 14.53 11.84
CA PRO A 22 21.49 15.76 11.39
C PRO A 22 22.97 15.56 11.03
N GLY A 23 23.35 15.98 9.82
CA GLY A 23 24.72 15.82 9.30
C GLY A 23 24.89 14.63 8.36
N ASP A 24 23.91 13.72 8.31
CA ASP A 24 23.91 12.64 7.32
C ASP A 24 23.35 13.11 5.97
N THR A 25 23.82 12.48 4.88
CA THR A 25 23.27 12.71 3.55
C THR A 25 21.97 11.94 3.40
N GLU A 26 20.85 12.64 3.25
CA GLU A 26 19.55 12.01 3.00
C GLU A 26 19.55 11.35 1.61
N PRO A 27 19.35 10.03 1.51
CA PRO A 27 19.27 9.36 0.22
C PRO A 27 17.89 9.59 -0.41
N MET A 28 17.85 9.67 -1.75
CA MET A 28 16.59 9.58 -2.49
C MET A 28 16.11 8.12 -2.49
N VAL A 29 14.90 7.90 -1.98
CA VAL A 29 14.26 6.57 -1.96
C VAL A 29 13.17 6.51 -3.04
N GLU A 30 13.35 5.59 -3.99
CA GLU A 30 12.36 5.22 -5.01
C GLU A 30 11.51 4.03 -4.51
N LEU A 31 10.56 4.29 -3.61
CA LEU A 31 9.78 3.21 -2.98
C LEU A 31 9.03 2.32 -3.97
N GLN A 32 8.50 2.89 -5.05
CA GLN A 32 7.81 2.10 -6.08
C GLN A 32 8.70 0.95 -6.56
N THR A 33 9.94 1.27 -6.94
CA THR A 33 10.90 0.29 -7.46
C THR A 33 11.22 -0.80 -6.44
N LEU A 34 11.35 -0.44 -5.16
CA LEU A 34 11.62 -1.41 -4.09
C LEU A 34 10.43 -2.35 -3.88
N VAL A 35 9.21 -1.81 -3.91
CA VAL A 35 7.99 -2.60 -3.79
C VAL A 35 7.84 -3.55 -4.98
N ASP A 36 8.05 -3.06 -6.21
CA ASP A 36 7.96 -3.87 -7.42
C ASP A 36 8.95 -5.05 -7.37
N GLN A 37 10.21 -4.79 -6.97
CA GLN A 37 11.22 -5.84 -6.82
C GLN A 37 10.84 -6.90 -5.77
N LEU A 38 10.29 -6.46 -4.64
CA LEU A 38 9.82 -7.40 -3.61
C LEU A 38 8.61 -8.19 -4.09
N TYR A 39 7.73 -7.55 -4.85
CA TYR A 39 6.55 -8.19 -5.42
C TYR A 39 6.95 -9.32 -6.38
N ASP A 40 7.88 -9.04 -7.27
CA ASP A 40 8.45 -10.01 -8.22
C ASP A 40 9.20 -11.13 -7.48
N GLN A 41 10.05 -10.79 -6.51
CA GLN A 41 10.88 -11.76 -5.78
C GLN A 41 10.02 -12.72 -4.94
N LEU A 42 8.96 -12.21 -4.32
CA LEU A 42 8.06 -13.02 -3.49
C LEU A 42 6.97 -13.71 -4.29
N GLY A 43 6.83 -13.37 -5.58
CA GLY A 43 5.91 -14.03 -6.49
C GLY A 43 4.46 -13.85 -6.08
N TYR A 44 4.07 -12.66 -5.62
CA TYR A 44 2.71 -12.42 -5.15
C TYR A 44 1.65 -12.61 -6.24
N ASP A 45 2.03 -12.46 -7.51
CA ASP A 45 1.21 -12.77 -8.68
C ASP A 45 0.88 -14.26 -8.81
N TYR A 46 1.70 -15.17 -8.26
CA TYR A 46 1.44 -16.61 -8.30
C TYR A 46 0.41 -17.09 -7.27
N PHE A 47 0.22 -16.33 -6.17
CA PHE A 47 -0.64 -16.76 -5.06
C PHE A 47 -2.01 -16.12 -5.09
N ILE A 48 -2.12 -14.88 -5.60
CA ILE A 48 -3.37 -14.12 -5.59
C ILE A 48 -3.57 -13.49 -6.96
N ASP A 49 -4.58 -13.97 -7.69
CA ASP A 49 -4.97 -13.41 -8.98
C ASP A 49 -5.80 -12.12 -8.79
N TYR A 50 -5.10 -10.99 -8.75
CA TYR A 50 -5.69 -9.64 -8.69
C TYR A 50 -6.23 -9.14 -10.04
N SER A 51 -6.14 -9.93 -11.12
CA SER A 51 -6.71 -9.57 -12.42
C SER A 51 -8.22 -9.81 -12.48
N ASN A 52 -8.72 -10.70 -11.63
CA ASN A 52 -10.15 -10.88 -11.46
C ASN A 52 -10.73 -9.70 -10.69
N ASN A 53 -11.96 -9.31 -11.08
CA ASN A 53 -12.73 -8.45 -10.21
C ASN A 53 -12.84 -9.16 -8.85
N PRO A 54 -12.48 -8.51 -7.73
CA PRO A 54 -12.72 -9.12 -6.42
C PRO A 54 -14.18 -9.57 -6.36
N PRO A 55 -14.50 -10.66 -5.64
CA PRO A 55 -15.85 -11.18 -5.58
C PRO A 55 -16.75 -10.07 -5.05
N PHE A 56 -17.43 -9.37 -5.96
CA PHE A 56 -18.37 -8.30 -5.68
C PHE A 56 -19.74 -8.77 -6.19
N PRO A 57 -20.81 -8.42 -5.46
CA PRO A 57 -20.82 -7.50 -4.32
C PRO A 57 -20.61 -8.22 -2.97
N TRP A 58 -19.96 -7.55 -2.01
CA TRP A 58 -20.05 -7.91 -0.59
C TRP A 58 -21.38 -7.38 -0.07
N SER A 59 -22.08 -8.15 0.76
CA SER A 59 -23.27 -7.63 1.43
C SER A 59 -22.90 -6.60 2.49
N GLU A 60 -23.86 -5.77 2.90
CA GLU A 60 -23.64 -4.83 4.02
C GLU A 60 -23.24 -5.58 5.30
N ASP A 61 -23.83 -6.75 5.54
CA ASP A 61 -23.48 -7.64 6.66
C ASP A 61 -22.03 -8.13 6.60
N ASP A 62 -21.52 -8.50 5.41
CA ASP A 62 -20.12 -8.93 5.23
C ASP A 62 -19.14 -7.79 5.57
N VAL A 63 -19.50 -6.56 5.20
CA VAL A 63 -18.70 -5.36 5.48
C VAL A 63 -18.72 -5.03 6.98
N GLU A 64 -19.89 -5.05 7.63
CA GLU A 64 -20.01 -4.79 9.06
C GLU A 64 -19.23 -5.80 9.90
N SER A 65 -19.32 -7.09 9.57
CA SER A 65 -18.57 -8.14 10.27
C SER A 65 -17.06 -7.95 10.17
N TRP A 66 -16.55 -7.65 8.97
CA TRP A 66 -15.12 -7.42 8.76
C TRP A 66 -14.61 -6.16 9.48
N VAL A 67 -15.39 -5.07 9.46
CA VAL A 67 -15.05 -3.82 10.16
C VAL A 67 -15.09 -4.02 11.68
N GLY A 68 -16.06 -4.77 12.20
CA GLY A 68 -16.20 -5.07 13.62
C GLY A 68 -15.00 -5.84 14.18
N ASP A 69 -14.60 -6.92 13.51
CA ASP A 69 -13.48 -7.81 13.92
C ASP A 69 -12.14 -7.05 14.05
N ARG A 70 -11.89 -6.07 13.17
CA ARG A 70 -10.68 -5.23 13.23
C ARG A 70 -10.72 -4.14 14.31
N ARG A 71 -11.90 -3.77 14.83
CA ARG A 71 -12.02 -2.74 15.90
C ARG A 71 -11.77 -3.29 17.29
N GLU A 72 -11.90 -4.59 17.49
CA GLU A 72 -11.66 -5.24 18.79
C GLU A 72 -10.17 -5.59 19.03
N ASN A 73 -9.33 -5.44 18.01
CA ASN A 73 -7.89 -5.74 18.05
C ASN A 73 -6.97 -4.49 17.95
N LEU A 74 -7.51 -3.29 18.24
CA LEU A 74 -6.80 -2.01 18.32
C LEU A 74 -7.04 -1.34 19.67
#